data_AF-A0A973MR37-F1
#
_entry.id   AF-A0A973MR37-F1
#
_cell.length_a   1.000
_cell.length_b   1.000
_cell.length_c   1.000
_cell.angle_alpha   90.00
_cell.angle_beta   90.00
_cell.angle_gamma   90.00
#
_symmetry.space_group_name_H-M   'P 1'
#
loop_
_entity.id
_entity.type
_entity.pdbx_description
1 polymer ?
#
loop_
_entity_poly.entity_id
_entity_poly.type
_entity_poly.pdbx_seq_one_letter_code
_entity_poly.pdbx_strand_id
1 'polypeptide(L)'
;MVLRGFSTTARGGAASVLIDHSSDVTVDQAVLRSSSGASAIRITGTSSDVTLSHMNVNQVPKTSSGVEIDAGVSGTVLSADSIFSPYGTNHAPGILVSGAPGTVITGNTVVGYCQQGIVLDGDSYGSTVKNDVVEEAANGWTSSPSACASTADATGISVAGTATSGTGVDDNVVDPASGGPLYSWAGNGYPDSSSFAAATGQGGADISASPQLTVQSAGARQWFAPAGSSPVIDSADPGAPGETATDFLGNPLEDEPSVSNAASGYYDRGAVEVVGQESGGGYTVRPLGSPNPLQVTVTPTAPTPAWTANGPIDRVYSYVFDDATAPLSTRTARSPTPSTGRATTRSVATASGASLPPTSTSSVPTPPR
;
A
#
# COMPACT_ATOMS: atom_id res chain seq x y z
N MET A 1 -1.30 3.29 19.58
CA MET A 1 -1.61 1.85 19.43
C MET A 1 -1.18 1.40 18.05
N VAL A 2 -0.62 0.18 17.88
CA VAL A 2 -0.28 -0.37 16.55
C VAL A 2 -1.07 -1.66 16.31
N LEU A 3 -1.80 -1.71 15.20
CA LEU A 3 -2.53 -2.88 14.71
C LEU A 3 -1.88 -3.32 13.40
N ARG A 4 -1.38 -4.57 13.32
CA ARG A 4 -0.64 -5.05 12.15
C ARG A 4 -1.16 -6.39 11.64
N GLY A 5 -1.25 -6.54 10.32
CA GLY A 5 -1.35 -7.84 9.65
C GLY A 5 -2.68 -8.58 9.86
N PHE A 6 -3.76 -7.86 10.10
CA PHE A 6 -5.09 -8.44 10.28
C PHE A 6 -5.94 -8.30 9.01
N SER A 7 -6.99 -9.11 8.92
CA SER A 7 -7.96 -9.02 7.82
C SER A 7 -9.37 -8.94 8.37
N THR A 8 -10.18 -8.06 7.79
CA THR A 8 -11.60 -7.93 8.12
C THR A 8 -12.46 -7.88 6.88
N THR A 9 -13.71 -8.27 7.05
CA THR A 9 -14.77 -8.10 6.06
C THR A 9 -16.00 -7.64 6.82
N ALA A 10 -16.46 -6.43 6.54
CA ALA A 10 -17.64 -5.89 7.16
C ALA A 10 -18.89 -6.63 6.66
N ARG A 11 -19.91 -6.70 7.52
CA ARG A 11 -21.24 -7.17 7.14
C ARG A 11 -22.25 -6.05 7.40
N GLY A 12 -22.65 -5.37 6.31
CA GLY A 12 -23.79 -4.47 6.24
C GLY A 12 -23.67 -3.17 7.05
N GLY A 13 -23.52 -2.03 6.36
CA GLY A 13 -23.78 -0.69 6.90
C GLY A 13 -22.82 -0.16 7.96
N ALA A 14 -21.76 -0.91 8.31
CA ALA A 14 -20.72 -0.47 9.24
C ALA A 14 -19.33 -0.62 8.59
N ALA A 15 -18.41 0.27 8.99
CA ALA A 15 -17.04 0.20 8.51
C ALA A 15 -16.34 -1.08 9.01
N SER A 16 -15.42 -1.61 8.20
CA SER A 16 -14.62 -2.79 8.58
C SER A 16 -13.67 -2.47 9.74
N VAL A 17 -13.17 -1.23 9.76
CA VAL A 17 -12.39 -0.64 10.85
C VAL A 17 -12.94 0.76 11.10
N LEU A 18 -13.27 1.06 12.36
CA LEU A 18 -13.66 2.39 12.81
C LEU A 18 -12.65 2.87 13.83
N ILE A 19 -12.02 4.02 13.56
CA ILE A 19 -11.15 4.74 14.50
C ILE A 19 -11.92 6.00 14.90
N ASP A 20 -12.34 6.05 16.16
CA ASP A 20 -13.23 7.10 16.66
C ASP A 20 -12.68 7.68 17.96
N HIS A 21 -12.64 9.01 18.06
CA HIS A 21 -12.09 9.76 19.20
C HIS A 21 -10.75 9.21 19.73
N SER A 22 -9.83 8.88 18.83
CA SER A 22 -8.57 8.19 19.16
C SER A 22 -7.35 8.95 18.65
N SER A 23 -6.23 8.88 19.38
CA SER A 23 -4.95 9.43 18.93
C SER A 23 -3.88 8.36 18.79
N ASP A 24 -2.84 8.65 18.01
CA ASP A 24 -1.62 7.84 17.90
C ASP A 24 -1.90 6.39 17.46
N VAL A 25 -2.81 6.20 16.50
CA VAL A 25 -3.20 4.88 16.00
C VAL A 25 -2.47 4.58 14.70
N THR A 26 -1.73 3.49 14.66
CA THR A 26 -1.17 2.94 13.42
C THR A 26 -1.93 1.69 13.02
N VAL A 27 -2.47 1.66 11.81
CA VAL A 27 -2.97 0.47 11.13
C VAL A 27 -2.01 0.16 10.00
N ASP A 28 -1.41 -1.02 10.04
CA ASP A 28 -0.37 -1.41 9.11
C ASP A 28 -0.62 -2.80 8.53
N GLN A 29 -0.36 -2.99 7.24
CA GLN A 29 -0.50 -4.29 6.56
C GLN A 29 -1.90 -4.93 6.71
N ALA A 30 -2.95 -4.12 6.87
CA ALA A 30 -4.31 -4.61 7.02
C ALA A 30 -4.90 -5.04 5.66
N VAL A 31 -5.79 -6.03 5.67
CA VAL A 31 -6.55 -6.45 4.48
C VAL A 31 -8.03 -6.24 4.74
N LEU A 32 -8.55 -5.13 4.23
CA LEU A 32 -9.87 -4.63 4.55
C LEU A 32 -10.80 -4.78 3.34
N ARG A 33 -11.95 -5.39 3.56
CA ARG A 33 -13.04 -5.41 2.57
C ARG A 33 -14.17 -4.54 3.06
N SER A 34 -14.61 -3.57 2.26
CA SER A 34 -15.78 -2.77 2.58
C SER A 34 -17.05 -3.63 2.53
N SER A 35 -18.14 -3.09 3.07
CA SER A 35 -19.47 -3.66 2.88
C SER A 35 -20.39 -2.63 2.26
N SER A 36 -21.55 -3.10 1.79
CA SER A 36 -22.56 -2.21 1.23
C SER A 36 -22.88 -1.04 2.16
N GLY A 37 -22.68 0.19 1.68
CA GLY A 37 -23.05 1.43 2.38
C GLY A 37 -22.09 1.84 3.50
N ALA A 38 -20.90 1.25 3.60
CA ALA A 38 -19.91 1.66 4.58
C ALA A 38 -18.46 1.44 4.13
N SER A 39 -17.61 2.41 4.47
CA SER A 39 -16.21 2.44 4.07
C SER A 39 -15.40 1.27 4.65
N ALA A 40 -14.34 0.83 3.98
CA ALA A 40 -13.52 -0.26 4.52
C ALA A 40 -12.83 0.19 5.83
N ILE A 41 -12.39 1.44 5.85
CA ILE A 41 -11.89 2.09 7.05
C ILE A 41 -12.47 3.49 7.14
N ARG A 42 -12.88 3.88 8.35
CA ARG A 42 -13.38 5.21 8.66
C ARG A 42 -12.68 5.77 9.89
N ILE A 43 -12.19 7.00 9.78
CA ILE A 43 -11.60 7.75 10.89
C ILE A 43 -12.54 8.93 11.20
N THR A 44 -12.93 9.09 12.45
CA THR A 44 -13.97 10.06 12.84
C THR A 44 -13.81 10.61 14.26
N GLY A 45 -14.73 11.48 14.65
CA GLY A 45 -14.72 12.18 15.92
C GLY A 45 -13.56 13.17 15.99
N THR A 46 -12.93 13.27 17.16
CA THR A 46 -11.75 14.12 17.38
C THR A 46 -10.45 13.31 17.26
N SER A 47 -10.38 12.37 16.32
CA SER A 47 -9.18 11.53 16.18
C SER A 47 -7.99 12.32 15.63
N SER A 48 -6.77 11.99 16.05
CA SER A 48 -5.56 12.66 15.56
C SER A 48 -4.39 11.68 15.38
N ASP A 49 -3.42 12.05 14.56
CA ASP A 49 -2.15 11.32 14.45
C ASP A 49 -2.34 9.84 14.12
N VAL A 50 -3.25 9.58 13.16
CA VAL A 50 -3.56 8.24 12.66
C VAL A 50 -2.68 7.94 11.45
N THR A 51 -1.98 6.82 11.46
CA THR A 51 -1.21 6.33 10.32
C THR A 51 -1.85 5.08 9.76
N LEU A 52 -2.20 5.11 8.49
CA LEU A 52 -2.62 3.97 7.70
C LEU A 52 -1.47 3.66 6.74
N SER A 53 -1.00 2.41 6.72
CA SER A 53 0.10 2.06 5.81
C SER A 53 0.08 0.61 5.33
N HIS A 54 0.61 0.39 4.13
CA HIS A 54 0.73 -0.94 3.50
C HIS A 54 -0.58 -1.74 3.47
N MET A 55 -1.73 -1.07 3.50
CA MET A 55 -3.04 -1.70 3.55
C MET A 55 -3.49 -2.12 2.17
N ASN A 56 -4.27 -3.21 2.14
CA ASN A 56 -5.05 -3.57 0.98
C ASN A 56 -6.52 -3.28 1.29
N VAL A 57 -7.10 -2.33 0.58
CA VAL A 57 -8.51 -1.98 0.66
C VAL A 57 -9.20 -2.48 -0.60
N ASN A 58 -10.10 -3.44 -0.46
CA ASN A 58 -10.99 -3.85 -1.54
C ASN A 58 -12.40 -3.32 -1.28
N GLN A 59 -12.78 -2.33 -2.08
CA GLN A 59 -14.07 -1.68 -2.03
C GLN A 59 -15.10 -2.50 -2.82
N VAL A 60 -16.01 -3.11 -2.07
CA VAL A 60 -17.18 -3.83 -2.59
C VAL A 60 -18.30 -2.82 -2.85
N PRO A 61 -19.14 -3.00 -3.89
CA PRO A 61 -20.07 -1.96 -4.31
C PRO A 61 -21.14 -1.69 -3.26
N LYS A 62 -21.25 -0.40 -2.91
CA LYS A 62 -22.46 0.42 -2.74
C LYS A 62 -22.09 1.67 -1.91
N THR A 63 -22.09 2.83 -2.59
CA THR A 63 -22.18 4.22 -2.08
C THR A 63 -21.18 4.72 -1.03
N SER A 64 -20.16 3.96 -0.63
CA SER A 64 -19.18 4.40 0.39
C SER A 64 -17.76 4.31 -0.12
N SER A 65 -16.90 5.21 0.35
CA SER A 65 -15.49 5.28 -0.05
C SER A 65 -14.69 4.05 0.38
N GLY A 66 -13.52 3.82 -0.21
CA GLY A 66 -12.59 2.81 0.31
C GLY A 66 -12.08 3.22 1.70
N VAL A 67 -11.51 4.42 1.76
CA VAL A 67 -11.04 5.09 2.98
C VAL A 67 -11.84 6.38 3.17
N GLU A 68 -12.32 6.63 4.39
CA GLU A 68 -13.08 7.83 4.75
C GLU A 68 -12.49 8.48 6.00
N ILE A 69 -12.18 9.77 5.91
CA ILE A 69 -11.64 10.59 7.00
C ILE A 69 -12.60 11.75 7.21
N ASP A 70 -13.28 11.75 8.35
CA ASP A 70 -14.36 12.69 8.63
C ASP A 70 -13.88 14.02 9.22
N ALA A 71 -14.82 14.97 9.27
CA ALA A 71 -14.59 16.28 9.83
C ALA A 71 -14.23 16.19 11.32
N GLY A 72 -13.24 17.00 11.73
CA GLY A 72 -12.72 17.03 13.10
C GLY A 72 -11.52 16.12 13.34
N VAL A 73 -11.16 15.28 12.37
CA VAL A 73 -9.91 14.51 12.37
C VAL A 73 -8.74 15.40 11.92
N SER A 74 -7.52 15.15 12.41
CA SER A 74 -6.34 15.91 11.96
C SER A 74 -5.07 15.06 11.94
N GLY A 75 -4.12 15.40 11.07
CA GLY A 75 -2.80 14.78 11.06
C GLY A 75 -2.83 13.29 10.71
N THR A 76 -3.74 12.88 9.80
CA THR A 76 -3.76 11.51 9.30
C THR A 76 -2.71 11.33 8.20
N VAL A 77 -2.05 10.18 8.18
CA VAL A 77 -1.09 9.78 7.15
C VAL A 77 -1.56 8.49 6.48
N LEU A 78 -1.59 8.46 5.15
CA LEU A 78 -1.92 7.30 4.31
C LEU A 78 -0.71 7.03 3.42
N SER A 79 -0.05 5.88 3.59
CA SER A 79 1.21 5.60 2.91
C SER A 79 1.33 4.18 2.37
N ALA A 80 1.78 4.02 1.13
CA ALA A 80 2.02 2.71 0.52
C ALA A 80 0.78 1.79 0.52
N ASP A 81 -0.43 2.36 0.45
CA ASP A 81 -1.68 1.60 0.45
C ASP A 81 -2.13 1.25 -0.98
N SER A 82 -2.69 0.05 -1.15
CA SER A 82 -3.36 -0.38 -2.38
C SER A 82 -4.88 -0.36 -2.20
N ILE A 83 -5.55 0.59 -2.85
CA ILE A 83 -7.00 0.78 -2.82
C ILE A 83 -7.58 0.33 -4.15
N PHE A 84 -8.48 -0.64 -4.10
CA PHE A 84 -9.09 -1.25 -5.28
C PHE A 84 -10.62 -1.22 -5.22
N SER A 85 -11.24 -0.63 -6.24
CA SER A 85 -12.70 -0.53 -6.38
C SER A 85 -13.17 -1.02 -7.76
N PRO A 86 -13.30 -2.34 -7.96
CA PRO A 86 -13.61 -2.91 -9.27
C PRO A 86 -15.07 -2.75 -9.73
N TYR A 87 -15.92 -2.07 -8.97
CA TYR A 87 -17.37 -2.12 -9.17
C TYR A 87 -17.99 -0.71 -9.17
N GLY A 88 -17.92 -0.01 -10.30
CA GLY A 88 -18.33 1.41 -10.36
C GLY A 88 -19.80 1.64 -10.60
N THR A 89 -20.57 1.42 -9.53
CA THR A 89 -21.93 1.96 -9.39
C THR A 89 -22.07 2.81 -8.14
N ASN A 90 -20.98 3.03 -7.42
CA ASN A 90 -20.92 3.63 -6.10
C ASN A 90 -20.67 5.14 -6.12
N HIS A 91 -20.15 5.73 -7.21
CA HIS A 91 -19.76 7.15 -7.32
C HIS A 91 -18.93 7.67 -6.13
N ALA A 92 -18.38 6.76 -5.33
CA ALA A 92 -17.78 7.06 -4.05
C ALA A 92 -16.27 6.98 -4.21
N PRO A 93 -15.52 7.96 -3.69
CA PRO A 93 -14.08 8.01 -3.90
C PRO A 93 -13.34 6.75 -3.41
N GLY A 94 -12.20 6.43 -4.00
CA GLY A 94 -11.27 5.48 -3.39
C GLY A 94 -10.83 5.98 -2.00
N ILE A 95 -10.44 7.25 -1.91
CA ILE A 95 -10.07 7.95 -0.69
C ILE A 95 -10.87 9.25 -0.58
N LEU A 96 -11.59 9.43 0.52
CA LEU A 96 -12.33 10.65 0.84
C LEU A 96 -11.82 11.25 2.15
N VAL A 97 -11.42 12.53 2.10
CA VAL A 97 -11.03 13.35 3.24
C VAL A 97 -11.99 14.52 3.30
N SER A 98 -12.83 14.61 4.33
CA SER A 98 -13.89 15.62 4.42
C SER A 98 -13.75 16.42 5.72
N GLY A 99 -13.18 17.62 5.66
CA GLY A 99 -12.95 18.46 6.84
C GLY A 99 -11.84 17.98 7.78
N ALA A 100 -10.82 17.31 7.26
CA ALA A 100 -9.70 16.79 8.03
C ALA A 100 -8.36 17.42 7.59
N PRO A 101 -7.97 18.57 8.18
CA PRO A 101 -6.80 19.32 7.76
C PRO A 101 -5.48 18.61 8.06
N GLY A 102 -4.46 18.93 7.27
CA GLY A 102 -3.12 18.37 7.45
C GLY A 102 -3.02 16.87 7.15
N THR A 103 -3.93 16.35 6.32
CA THR A 103 -3.87 14.93 5.90
C THR A 103 -2.75 14.74 4.88
N VAL A 104 -1.93 13.72 5.06
CA VAL A 104 -0.87 13.32 4.15
C VAL A 104 -1.29 12.04 3.44
N ILE A 105 -1.29 12.06 2.11
CA ILE A 105 -1.57 10.93 1.23
C ILE A 105 -0.34 10.79 0.35
N THR A 106 0.41 9.70 0.50
CA THR A 106 1.67 9.54 -0.22
C THR A 106 1.96 8.12 -0.64
N GLY A 107 2.41 7.91 -1.89
CA GLY A 107 2.83 6.59 -2.34
C GLY A 107 1.71 5.56 -2.40
N ASN A 108 0.45 5.95 -2.59
CA ASN A 108 -0.67 5.03 -2.66
C ASN A 108 -1.02 4.69 -4.12
N THR A 109 -1.62 3.52 -4.34
CA THR A 109 -2.19 3.16 -5.64
C THR A 109 -3.70 3.00 -5.50
N VAL A 110 -4.45 3.88 -6.17
CA VAL A 110 -5.91 3.89 -6.22
C VAL A 110 -6.36 3.46 -7.62
N VAL A 111 -6.97 2.29 -7.72
CA VAL A 111 -7.51 1.76 -8.97
C VAL A 111 -9.00 1.53 -8.83
N GLY A 112 -9.76 2.12 -9.73
CA GLY A 112 -11.21 2.10 -9.66
C GLY A 112 -11.92 1.73 -10.96
N TYR A 113 -13.20 2.07 -11.02
CA TYR A 113 -14.07 1.89 -12.17
C TYR A 113 -14.89 3.16 -12.35
N CYS A 114 -14.34 4.16 -13.02
CA CYS A 114 -15.08 5.38 -13.34
C CYS A 114 -15.69 6.07 -12.11
N GLN A 115 -14.92 6.18 -11.03
CA GLN A 115 -15.29 6.96 -9.85
C GLN A 115 -14.18 7.95 -9.51
N GLN A 116 -14.34 8.69 -8.42
CA GLN A 116 -13.31 9.61 -8.00
C GLN A 116 -12.16 8.82 -7.36
N GLY A 117 -10.92 9.19 -7.61
CA GLY A 117 -9.77 8.54 -6.98
C GLY A 117 -9.58 9.05 -5.55
N ILE A 118 -9.00 10.25 -5.43
CA ILE A 118 -8.68 10.93 -4.17
C ILE A 118 -9.46 12.24 -4.10
N VAL A 119 -10.17 12.47 -2.99
CA VAL A 119 -10.97 13.68 -2.79
C VAL A 119 -10.65 14.34 -1.45
N LEU A 120 -10.17 15.58 -1.51
CA LEU A 120 -10.06 16.50 -0.39
C LEU A 120 -11.23 17.48 -0.42
N ASP A 121 -12.23 17.26 0.42
CA ASP A 121 -13.45 18.05 0.55
C ASP A 121 -13.51 18.78 1.90
N GLY A 122 -14.45 19.71 2.04
CA GLY A 122 -14.63 20.50 3.26
C GLY A 122 -13.37 21.27 3.67
N ASP A 123 -13.17 21.45 4.97
CA ASP A 123 -12.02 22.17 5.55
C ASP A 123 -10.74 21.29 5.64
N SER A 124 -10.44 20.49 4.62
CA SER A 124 -9.25 19.62 4.56
C SER A 124 -7.98 20.34 4.08
N TYR A 125 -7.80 21.60 4.49
CA TYR A 125 -6.66 22.44 4.09
C TYR A 125 -5.33 21.95 4.64
N GLY A 126 -4.21 22.43 4.09
CA GLY A 126 -2.87 22.06 4.53
C GLY A 126 -2.49 20.60 4.26
N SER A 127 -3.25 19.91 3.40
CA SER A 127 -3.03 18.50 3.10
C SER A 127 -1.93 18.31 2.05
N THR A 128 -1.39 17.10 1.92
CA THR A 128 -0.39 16.74 0.90
C THR A 128 -0.85 15.50 0.14
N VAL A 129 -0.76 15.52 -1.18
CA VAL A 129 -1.01 14.38 -2.08
C VAL A 129 0.20 14.24 -3.00
N LYS A 130 1.03 13.23 -2.77
CA LYS A 130 2.33 13.07 -3.44
C LYS A 130 2.65 11.63 -3.78
N ASN A 131 3.39 11.38 -4.84
CA ASN A 131 3.84 10.03 -5.23
C ASN A 131 2.68 9.03 -5.41
N ASP A 132 1.43 9.47 -5.57
CA ASP A 132 0.29 8.57 -5.72
C ASP A 132 0.09 8.16 -7.18
N VAL A 133 -0.48 6.98 -7.40
CA VAL A 133 -0.92 6.49 -8.71
C VAL A 133 -2.43 6.33 -8.69
N VAL A 134 -3.13 6.98 -9.63
CA VAL A 134 -4.59 6.96 -9.73
C VAL A 134 -5.03 6.52 -11.12
N GLU A 135 -5.80 5.42 -11.20
CA GLU A 135 -6.37 4.88 -12.43
C GLU A 135 -7.89 4.66 -12.28
N GLU A 136 -8.69 5.62 -12.75
CA GLU A 136 -10.15 5.62 -12.64
C GLU A 136 -10.85 5.31 -13.98
N ALA A 137 -10.29 4.36 -14.73
CA ALA A 137 -10.81 3.96 -16.04
C ALA A 137 -11.87 2.86 -15.94
N ALA A 138 -12.66 2.68 -17.00
CA ALA A 138 -13.46 1.47 -17.15
C ALA A 138 -12.52 0.27 -17.31
N ASN A 139 -12.67 -0.73 -16.43
CA ASN A 139 -11.77 -1.88 -16.34
C ASN A 139 -10.30 -1.51 -16.06
N GLY A 140 -10.05 -0.50 -15.21
CA GLY A 140 -8.71 -0.01 -14.82
C GLY A 140 -7.79 -1.03 -14.12
N TRP A 141 -8.27 -2.24 -13.84
CA TRP A 141 -7.44 -3.34 -13.32
C TRP A 141 -6.99 -4.32 -14.40
N THR A 142 -7.30 -4.03 -15.66
CA THR A 142 -6.92 -4.87 -16.81
C THR A 142 -5.78 -4.22 -17.57
N SER A 143 -5.08 -4.99 -18.42
CA SER A 143 -4.02 -4.47 -19.28
C SER A 143 -4.52 -3.54 -20.40
N SER A 144 -5.80 -3.20 -20.43
CA SER A 144 -6.43 -2.39 -21.48
C SER A 144 -7.58 -1.58 -20.88
N PRO A 145 -7.28 -0.61 -20.00
CA PRO A 145 -8.29 0.32 -19.49
C PRO A 145 -8.98 1.05 -20.63
N SER A 146 -10.26 1.37 -20.45
CA SER A 146 -11.07 2.08 -21.42
C SER A 146 -11.79 3.28 -20.83
N ALA A 147 -12.24 4.18 -21.70
CA ALA A 147 -12.99 5.36 -21.29
C ALA A 147 -14.27 5.01 -20.55
N CYS A 148 -14.58 5.87 -19.59
CA CYS A 148 -15.81 5.79 -18.83
C CYS A 148 -17.01 6.17 -19.69
N ALA A 149 -18.13 5.47 -19.50
CA ALA A 149 -19.38 5.81 -20.17
C ALA A 149 -19.91 7.19 -19.75
N SER A 150 -19.62 7.58 -18.50
CA SER A 150 -19.84 8.90 -17.94
C SER A 150 -18.57 9.35 -17.24
N THR A 151 -18.17 10.60 -17.45
CA THR A 151 -16.96 11.18 -16.86
C THR A 151 -17.25 12.08 -15.66
N ALA A 152 -18.53 12.26 -15.31
CA ALA A 152 -18.98 13.19 -14.27
C ALA A 152 -18.29 12.94 -12.92
N ASP A 153 -18.05 11.67 -12.60
CA ASP A 153 -17.44 11.26 -11.33
C ASP A 153 -16.07 10.62 -11.53
N ALA A 154 -15.49 10.61 -12.75
CA ALA A 154 -14.24 9.92 -13.05
C ALA A 154 -13.01 10.86 -12.93
N THR A 155 -13.00 11.70 -11.89
CA THR A 155 -11.89 12.62 -11.62
C THR A 155 -10.82 11.93 -10.77
N GLY A 156 -9.56 11.97 -11.20
CA GLY A 156 -8.45 11.35 -10.47
C GLY A 156 -8.26 11.95 -9.08
N ILE A 157 -7.84 13.21 -8.99
CA ILE A 157 -7.58 13.92 -7.73
C ILE A 157 -8.42 15.20 -7.66
N SER A 158 -9.21 15.37 -6.61
CA SER A 158 -10.07 16.55 -6.42
C SER A 158 -9.77 17.28 -5.12
N VAL A 159 -9.66 18.60 -5.18
CA VAL A 159 -9.48 19.50 -4.03
C VAL A 159 -10.56 20.57 -4.06
N ALA A 160 -11.44 20.55 -3.06
CA ALA A 160 -12.48 21.55 -2.89
C ALA A 160 -11.89 22.94 -2.62
N GLY A 161 -12.65 23.99 -2.92
CA GLY A 161 -12.18 25.38 -2.75
C GLY A 161 -11.73 25.69 -1.31
N THR A 162 -12.45 25.15 -0.33
CA THR A 162 -12.18 25.26 1.11
C THR A 162 -10.93 24.49 1.55
N ALA A 163 -10.48 23.51 0.77
CA ALA A 163 -9.30 22.69 1.04
C ALA A 163 -8.03 23.17 0.33
N THR A 164 -8.07 24.23 -0.48
CA THR A 164 -6.92 24.67 -1.29
C THR A 164 -5.77 25.31 -0.50
N SER A 165 -6.08 25.96 0.62
CA SER A 165 -5.10 26.74 1.37
C SER A 165 -3.99 25.86 1.97
N GLY A 166 -2.74 26.07 1.55
CA GLY A 166 -1.59 25.32 2.05
C GLY A 166 -1.56 23.85 1.62
N THR A 167 -2.51 23.40 0.79
CA THR A 167 -2.53 22.04 0.25
C THR A 167 -1.53 21.93 -0.90
N GLY A 168 -0.73 20.87 -0.88
CA GLY A 168 0.21 20.52 -1.93
C GLY A 168 -0.24 19.29 -2.70
N VAL A 169 -0.24 19.37 -4.03
CA VAL A 169 -0.45 18.21 -4.93
C VAL A 169 0.72 18.22 -5.91
N ASP A 170 1.54 17.17 -5.92
CA ASP A 170 2.69 17.06 -6.83
C ASP A 170 3.17 15.61 -6.96
N ASP A 171 4.05 15.33 -7.92
CA ASP A 171 4.67 14.01 -8.10
C ASP A 171 3.68 12.82 -8.24
N ASN A 172 2.48 13.03 -8.76
CA ASN A 172 1.48 11.96 -8.95
C ASN A 172 1.50 11.40 -10.38
N VAL A 173 1.02 10.18 -10.58
CA VAL A 173 0.68 9.65 -11.90
C VAL A 173 -0.83 9.43 -11.97
N VAL A 174 -1.50 10.11 -12.90
CA VAL A 174 -2.95 9.98 -13.08
C VAL A 174 -3.24 9.52 -14.50
N ASP A 175 -3.94 8.39 -14.64
CA ASP A 175 -4.26 7.79 -15.94
C ASP A 175 -5.37 8.58 -16.66
N PRO A 176 -5.14 9.11 -17.87
CA PRO A 176 -6.17 9.77 -18.66
C PRO A 176 -7.22 8.84 -19.28
N ALA A 177 -7.08 7.53 -19.13
CA ALA A 177 -7.95 6.54 -19.76
C ALA A 177 -9.42 6.69 -19.37
N SER A 178 -9.76 7.30 -18.23
CA SER A 178 -11.16 7.55 -17.83
C SER A 178 -11.91 8.48 -18.81
N GLY A 179 -11.18 9.40 -19.46
CA GLY A 179 -11.73 10.49 -20.26
C GLY A 179 -12.32 11.66 -19.45
N GLY A 180 -12.30 11.59 -18.12
CA GLY A 180 -12.65 12.69 -17.22
C GLY A 180 -11.46 13.61 -16.93
N PRO A 181 -11.67 14.69 -16.13
CA PRO A 181 -10.57 15.50 -15.63
C PRO A 181 -9.61 14.66 -14.79
N LEU A 182 -8.30 14.87 -14.91
CA LEU A 182 -7.33 14.22 -14.02
C LEU A 182 -7.31 14.90 -12.65
N TYR A 183 -7.48 16.22 -12.68
CA TYR A 183 -7.48 17.07 -11.49
C TYR A 183 -8.75 17.91 -11.43
N SER A 184 -9.22 18.18 -10.23
CA SER A 184 -10.17 19.26 -9.95
C SER A 184 -9.65 20.13 -8.81
N TRP A 185 -9.58 21.44 -9.03
CA TRP A 185 -9.08 22.39 -8.04
C TRP A 185 -10.04 23.55 -7.88
N ALA A 186 -10.56 23.72 -6.66
CA ALA A 186 -11.60 24.71 -6.36
C ALA A 186 -12.81 24.61 -7.31
N GLY A 187 -13.17 23.39 -7.72
CA GLY A 187 -14.29 23.10 -8.63
C GLY A 187 -13.98 23.25 -10.12
N ASN A 188 -12.74 23.60 -10.51
CA ASN A 188 -12.32 23.65 -11.91
C ASN A 188 -11.62 22.34 -12.28
N GLY A 189 -12.10 21.66 -13.33
CA GLY A 189 -11.47 20.44 -13.84
C GLY A 189 -10.34 20.72 -14.83
N TYR A 190 -9.28 19.92 -14.77
CA TYR A 190 -8.12 19.98 -15.65
C TYR A 190 -7.88 18.60 -16.30
N PRO A 191 -7.80 18.53 -17.64
CA PRO A 191 -7.66 17.27 -18.37
C PRO A 191 -6.26 16.66 -18.33
N ASP A 192 -5.26 17.39 -17.81
CA ASP A 192 -3.88 16.94 -17.71
C ASP A 192 -3.11 17.75 -16.65
N SER A 193 -1.96 17.22 -16.23
CA SER A 193 -1.05 17.84 -15.26
C SER A 193 -0.50 19.17 -15.75
N SER A 194 -0.27 19.34 -17.05
CA SER A 194 0.29 20.58 -17.61
C SER A 194 -0.65 21.78 -17.43
N SER A 195 -1.94 21.57 -17.69
CA SER A 195 -2.98 22.59 -17.55
C SER A 195 -3.32 22.83 -16.07
N PHE A 196 -3.28 21.80 -15.24
CA PHE A 196 -3.38 21.92 -13.79
C PHE A 196 -2.24 22.78 -13.21
N ALA A 197 -1.00 22.50 -13.59
CA ALA A 197 0.17 23.25 -13.15
C ALA A 197 0.16 24.70 -13.62
N ALA A 198 -0.18 24.94 -14.88
CA ALA A 198 -0.27 26.29 -15.42
C ALA A 198 -1.31 27.15 -14.68
N ALA A 199 -2.41 26.56 -14.22
CA ALA A 199 -3.50 27.27 -13.57
C ALA A 199 -3.32 27.45 -12.05
N THR A 200 -2.68 26.50 -11.39
CA THR A 200 -2.65 26.42 -9.91
C THR A 200 -1.26 26.55 -9.31
N GLY A 201 -0.21 26.32 -10.10
CA GLY A 201 1.17 26.17 -9.63
C GLY A 201 1.45 24.84 -8.90
N GLN A 202 0.49 23.91 -8.85
CA GLN A 202 0.63 22.56 -8.31
C GLN A 202 1.02 21.56 -9.41
N GLY A 203 1.44 20.35 -9.08
CA GLY A 203 1.59 19.26 -10.06
C GLY A 203 2.68 19.48 -11.10
N GLY A 204 3.74 20.23 -10.77
CA GLY A 204 4.84 20.51 -11.69
C GLY A 204 5.60 19.25 -12.11
N ALA A 205 5.59 18.22 -11.28
CA ALA A 205 6.17 16.91 -11.53
C ALA A 205 5.12 15.81 -11.78
N ASP A 206 3.83 16.15 -11.88
CA ASP A 206 2.76 15.19 -12.15
C ASP A 206 2.85 14.64 -13.58
N ILE A 207 2.58 13.34 -13.73
CA ILE A 207 2.57 12.63 -15.01
C ILE A 207 1.14 12.28 -15.39
N SER A 208 0.73 12.70 -16.59
CA SER A 208 -0.56 12.33 -17.20
C SER A 208 -0.36 11.21 -18.22
N ALA A 209 -0.26 9.97 -17.75
CA ALA A 209 -0.01 8.81 -18.59
C ALA A 209 -0.56 7.54 -17.94
N SER A 210 -0.72 6.49 -18.75
CA SER A 210 -1.07 5.18 -18.19
C SER A 210 0.06 4.66 -17.30
N PRO A 211 -0.23 4.25 -16.05
CA PRO A 211 0.76 3.69 -15.14
C PRO A 211 1.13 2.23 -15.47
N GLN A 212 0.55 1.64 -16.53
CA GLN A 212 0.88 0.29 -17.01
C GLN A 212 0.79 -0.78 -15.90
N LEU A 213 -0.27 -0.71 -15.12
CA LEU A 213 -0.47 -1.59 -13.96
C LEU A 213 -0.99 -2.97 -14.38
N THR A 214 -0.52 -3.99 -13.68
CA THR A 214 -1.08 -5.35 -13.75
C THR A 214 -1.53 -5.78 -12.37
N VAL A 215 -2.80 -6.17 -12.25
CA VAL A 215 -3.34 -6.71 -11.00
C VAL A 215 -2.61 -8.01 -10.62
N GLN A 216 -2.17 -8.07 -9.38
CA GLN A 216 -1.58 -9.22 -8.73
C GLN A 216 -2.41 -9.61 -7.51
N SER A 217 -2.32 -10.88 -7.11
CA SER A 217 -3.03 -11.34 -5.92
C SER A 217 -2.32 -12.48 -5.20
N ALA A 218 -2.42 -12.48 -3.87
CA ALA A 218 -1.94 -13.55 -3.00
C ALA A 218 -2.94 -13.71 -1.84
N GLY A 219 -3.78 -14.75 -1.92
CA GLY A 219 -4.87 -14.94 -0.98
C GLY A 219 -5.90 -13.81 -1.06
N ALA A 220 -6.12 -13.10 0.04
CA ALA A 220 -7.06 -11.98 0.09
C ALA A 220 -6.46 -10.63 -0.31
N ARG A 221 -5.11 -10.53 -0.37
CA ARG A 221 -4.39 -9.32 -0.78
C ARG A 221 -4.39 -9.20 -2.30
N GLN A 222 -4.63 -7.99 -2.78
CA GLN A 222 -4.46 -7.59 -4.17
C GLN A 222 -3.56 -6.36 -4.22
N TRP A 223 -2.81 -6.22 -5.30
CA TRP A 223 -1.98 -5.04 -5.55
C TRP A 223 -1.79 -4.88 -7.05
N PHE A 224 -1.15 -3.78 -7.44
CA PHE A 224 -0.94 -3.41 -8.83
C PHE A 224 0.55 -3.26 -9.05
N ALA A 225 1.12 -4.18 -9.81
CA ALA A 225 2.53 -4.13 -10.16
C ALA A 225 2.70 -3.33 -11.46
N PRO A 226 3.56 -2.31 -11.51
CA PRO A 226 3.89 -1.63 -12.76
C PRO A 226 4.66 -2.56 -13.71
N ALA A 227 4.43 -2.40 -15.01
CA ALA A 227 5.29 -3.00 -16.04
C ALA A 227 6.66 -2.30 -16.08
N GLY A 228 7.71 -2.97 -16.54
CA GLY A 228 9.07 -2.42 -16.59
C GLY A 228 9.27 -1.19 -17.49
N SER A 229 8.26 -0.78 -18.26
CA SER A 229 8.25 0.48 -19.04
C SER A 229 7.32 1.54 -18.46
N SER A 230 6.83 1.31 -17.23
CA SER A 230 5.86 2.19 -16.59
C SER A 230 6.48 3.55 -16.29
N PRO A 231 5.74 4.66 -16.47
CA PRO A 231 6.22 5.99 -16.10
C PRO A 231 6.32 6.19 -14.58
N VAL A 232 5.86 5.24 -13.77
CA VAL A 232 5.97 5.35 -12.30
C VAL A 232 7.37 5.01 -11.80
N ILE A 233 8.17 4.30 -12.60
CA ILE A 233 9.47 3.76 -12.18
C ILE A 233 10.50 4.88 -12.02
N ASP A 234 11.24 4.86 -10.90
CA ASP A 234 12.26 5.83 -10.48
C ASP A 234 11.80 7.30 -10.59
N SER A 235 10.51 7.57 -10.36
CA SER A 235 9.89 8.87 -10.65
C SER A 235 9.37 9.63 -9.43
N ALA A 236 9.39 9.02 -8.24
CA ALA A 236 8.86 9.60 -7.01
C ALA A 236 9.85 10.56 -6.33
N ASP A 237 9.30 11.39 -5.44
CA ASP A 237 10.04 12.24 -4.52
C ASP A 237 10.33 11.47 -3.22
N PRO A 238 11.55 10.96 -2.97
CA PRO A 238 11.89 10.28 -1.72
C PRO A 238 11.85 11.18 -0.49
N GLY A 239 11.74 12.50 -0.67
CA GLY A 239 11.57 13.49 0.40
C GLY A 239 10.11 13.80 0.74
N ALA A 240 9.14 13.14 0.08
CA ALA A 240 7.73 13.41 0.31
C ALA A 240 7.32 13.13 1.77
N PRO A 241 6.48 13.99 2.40
CA PRO A 241 5.95 13.72 3.73
C PRO A 241 5.21 12.37 3.76
N GLY A 242 5.46 11.56 4.78
CA GLY A 242 4.79 10.26 4.92
C GLY A 242 5.38 9.12 4.08
N GLU A 243 6.39 9.39 3.25
CA GLU A 243 7.10 8.34 2.49
C GLU A 243 7.62 7.24 3.43
N THR A 244 7.46 5.98 3.04
CA THR A 244 7.83 4.83 3.85
C THR A 244 9.19 4.28 3.44
N ALA A 245 9.87 3.59 4.36
CA ALA A 245 11.14 2.94 4.03
C ALA A 245 10.95 1.70 3.13
N THR A 246 9.71 1.21 3.00
CA THR A 246 9.34 0.02 2.24
C THR A 246 8.06 0.25 1.47
N ASP A 247 7.87 -0.51 0.39
CA ASP A 247 6.62 -0.56 -0.37
C ASP A 247 5.52 -1.38 0.34
N PHE A 248 4.32 -1.45 -0.24
CA PHE A 248 3.16 -2.26 0.18
C PHE A 248 3.48 -3.74 0.51
N LEU A 249 4.50 -4.28 -0.13
CA LEU A 249 4.97 -5.66 -0.02
C LEU A 249 6.07 -5.83 1.02
N GLY A 250 6.53 -4.73 1.63
CA GLY A 250 7.65 -4.71 2.57
C GLY A 250 9.01 -4.87 1.88
N ASN A 251 9.09 -4.58 0.58
CA ASN A 251 10.37 -4.50 -0.13
C ASN A 251 11.06 -3.17 0.19
N PRO A 252 12.40 -3.13 0.24
CA PRO A 252 13.09 -1.85 0.18
C PRO A 252 12.82 -1.18 -1.17
N LEU A 253 13.10 0.12 -1.23
CA LEU A 253 13.00 0.89 -2.46
C LEU A 253 14.32 0.76 -3.22
N GLU A 254 14.27 0.40 -4.50
CA GLU A 254 15.38 -0.07 -5.34
C GLU A 254 15.48 0.73 -6.65
N ASP A 255 16.68 1.18 -6.98
CA ASP A 255 17.01 1.94 -8.19
C ASP A 255 17.06 1.01 -9.42
N GLU A 256 16.10 1.12 -10.34
CA GLU A 256 16.06 0.31 -11.55
C GLU A 256 17.09 0.83 -12.58
N PRO A 257 18.26 0.18 -12.78
CA PRO A 257 19.39 0.81 -13.47
C PRO A 257 19.17 1.07 -14.96
N SER A 258 18.06 0.57 -15.54
CA SER A 258 17.69 0.77 -16.93
C SER A 258 16.76 1.98 -17.15
N VAL A 259 16.19 2.53 -16.08
CA VAL A 259 15.33 3.72 -16.09
C VAL A 259 16.14 4.92 -15.57
N SER A 260 15.77 6.13 -16.00
CA SER A 260 16.42 7.35 -15.55
C SER A 260 15.67 7.93 -14.37
N ASN A 261 16.40 8.16 -13.30
CA ASN A 261 15.88 8.67 -12.03
C ASN A 261 15.30 10.07 -12.21
N ALA A 262 14.21 10.36 -11.49
CA ALA A 262 13.77 11.72 -11.27
C ALA A 262 14.87 12.54 -10.58
N ALA A 263 14.78 13.86 -10.71
CA ALA A 263 15.73 14.76 -10.06
C ALA A 263 15.76 14.60 -8.53
N SER A 264 14.67 14.10 -7.96
CA SER A 264 14.45 13.89 -6.54
C SER A 264 15.01 12.56 -6.02
N GLY A 265 15.05 11.50 -6.84
CA GLY A 265 15.50 10.17 -6.43
C GLY A 265 15.04 9.05 -7.37
N TYR A 266 15.10 7.82 -6.88
CA TYR A 266 14.82 6.58 -7.62
C TYR A 266 13.62 5.79 -7.09
N TYR A 267 12.79 6.38 -6.23
CA TYR A 267 11.63 5.64 -5.71
C TYR A 267 10.58 5.54 -6.82
N ASP A 268 9.77 4.48 -6.81
CA ASP A 268 8.61 4.41 -7.68
C ASP A 268 7.43 5.17 -7.09
N ARG A 269 6.57 5.70 -7.95
CA ARG A 269 5.27 6.24 -7.53
C ARG A 269 4.28 5.10 -7.31
N GLY A 270 3.40 5.27 -6.32
CA GLY A 270 2.39 4.32 -5.94
C GLY A 270 2.87 3.32 -4.90
N ALA A 271 2.04 2.32 -4.64
CA ALA A 271 2.20 1.45 -3.48
C ALA A 271 3.27 0.37 -3.65
N VAL A 272 3.76 0.11 -4.86
CA VAL A 272 4.58 -1.06 -5.16
C VAL A 272 5.82 -0.63 -5.93
N GLU A 273 6.98 -1.05 -5.41
CA GLU A 273 8.28 -0.84 -6.03
C GLU A 273 8.58 -1.97 -7.03
N VAL A 274 9.16 -1.63 -8.17
CA VAL A 274 9.86 -2.59 -9.02
C VAL A 274 11.18 -2.93 -8.36
N VAL A 275 11.38 -4.23 -8.07
CA VAL A 275 12.59 -4.70 -7.40
C VAL A 275 13.41 -5.62 -8.29
N GLY A 276 14.72 -5.59 -8.07
CA GLY A 276 15.67 -6.41 -8.79
C GLY A 276 15.60 -7.88 -8.39
N GLN A 277 16.30 -8.72 -9.16
CA GLN A 277 16.49 -10.09 -8.75
C GLN A 277 17.31 -10.15 -7.46
N GLU A 278 16.83 -10.93 -6.51
CA GLU A 278 17.58 -11.22 -5.29
C GLU A 278 18.54 -12.39 -5.50
N SER A 279 19.72 -12.30 -4.90
CA SER A 279 20.68 -13.40 -4.88
C SER A 279 21.09 -13.77 -3.45
N GLY A 280 21.37 -15.06 -3.24
CA GLY A 280 21.73 -15.59 -1.93
C GLY A 280 20.54 -15.65 -0.97
N GLY A 281 20.77 -15.28 0.28
CA GLY A 281 19.81 -15.46 1.37
C GLY A 281 19.70 -16.91 1.86
N GLY A 282 19.00 -17.09 2.98
CA GLY A 282 18.75 -18.41 3.53
C GLY A 282 18.51 -18.40 5.03
N TYR A 283 18.75 -19.53 5.66
CA TYR A 283 18.72 -19.64 7.12
C TYR A 283 19.67 -20.72 7.60
N THR A 284 20.17 -20.56 8.81
CA THR A 284 20.87 -21.61 9.55
C THR A 284 20.04 -22.01 10.76
N VAL A 285 19.99 -23.31 11.03
CA VAL A 285 19.31 -23.87 12.21
C VAL A 285 20.38 -24.45 13.12
N ARG A 286 20.48 -23.95 14.36
CA ARG A 286 21.44 -24.45 15.33
C ARG A 286 20.72 -24.94 16.59
N PRO A 287 20.90 -26.20 17.02
CA PRO A 287 20.44 -26.65 18.33
C PRO A 287 21.08 -25.81 19.44
N LEU A 288 20.33 -25.54 20.52
CA LEU A 288 20.83 -24.79 21.67
C LEU A 288 21.86 -25.57 22.48
N GLY A 289 21.87 -26.90 22.34
CA GLY A 289 22.71 -27.80 23.13
C GLY A 289 22.13 -28.09 24.52
N SER A 290 22.91 -28.78 25.36
CA SER A 290 22.51 -29.10 26.74
C SER A 290 22.25 -27.84 27.59
N PRO A 291 21.20 -27.80 28.44
CA PRO A 291 20.24 -28.86 28.74
C PRO A 291 19.01 -28.90 27.81
N ASN A 292 18.96 -28.08 26.76
CA ASN A 292 17.80 -27.90 25.88
C ASN A 292 18.10 -28.34 24.42
N PRO A 293 18.50 -29.60 24.16
CA PRO A 293 18.95 -30.03 22.83
C PRO A 293 17.86 -29.98 21.76
N LEU A 294 16.60 -29.88 22.17
CA LEU A 294 15.41 -29.80 21.31
C LEU A 294 14.99 -28.35 21.01
N GLN A 295 15.59 -27.36 21.67
CA GLN A 295 15.42 -25.97 21.26
C GLN A 295 16.40 -25.65 20.13
N VAL A 296 15.92 -24.99 19.10
CA VAL A 296 16.75 -24.47 17.99
C VAL A 296 16.73 -22.96 17.97
N THR A 297 17.84 -22.37 17.55
CA THR A 297 17.91 -20.99 17.07
C THR A 297 17.89 -21.04 15.55
N VAL A 298 16.97 -20.30 14.94
CA VAL A 298 17.01 -20.06 13.50
C VAL A 298 17.57 -18.67 13.25
N THR A 299 18.65 -18.59 12.49
CA THR A 299 19.28 -17.34 12.08
C THR A 299 19.11 -17.19 10.58
N PRO A 300 18.24 -16.26 10.12
CA PRO A 300 18.13 -15.96 8.70
C PRO A 300 19.38 -15.22 8.19
N THR A 301 19.69 -15.44 6.92
CA THR A 301 20.63 -14.61 6.15
C THR A 301 19.79 -13.83 5.15
N ALA A 302 19.86 -12.50 5.21
CA ALA A 302 19.17 -11.65 4.25
C ALA A 302 19.70 -11.90 2.82
N PRO A 303 18.84 -11.89 1.81
CA PRO A 303 19.28 -11.86 0.43
C PRO A 303 19.97 -10.52 0.11
N THR A 304 20.70 -10.50 -1.00
CA THR A 304 21.30 -9.28 -1.56
C THR A 304 20.51 -8.88 -2.82
N PRO A 305 20.01 -7.63 -2.92
CA PRO A 305 19.37 -7.15 -4.13
C PRO A 305 20.40 -7.01 -5.26
N ALA A 306 19.97 -7.24 -6.50
CA ALA A 306 20.81 -6.93 -7.67
C ALA A 306 20.92 -5.42 -7.91
N TRP A 307 19.95 -4.64 -7.44
CA TRP A 307 19.88 -3.19 -7.61
C TRP A 307 20.26 -2.44 -6.34
N THR A 308 20.48 -1.14 -6.47
CA THR A 308 20.82 -0.29 -5.32
C THR A 308 19.57 -0.07 -4.48
N ALA A 309 19.57 -0.54 -3.23
CA ALA A 309 18.43 -0.39 -2.33
C ALA A 309 18.66 0.74 -1.29
N ASN A 310 17.56 1.37 -0.86
CA ASN A 310 17.56 2.37 0.24
C ASN A 310 17.88 1.78 1.62
N GLY A 311 17.92 0.45 1.73
CA GLY A 311 18.17 -0.26 2.97
C GLY A 311 18.37 -1.77 2.76
N PRO A 312 18.65 -2.53 3.83
CA PRO A 312 18.74 -3.98 3.75
C PRO A 312 17.37 -4.59 3.46
N ILE A 313 17.36 -5.70 2.72
CA ILE A 313 16.14 -6.49 2.54
C ILE A 313 15.75 -7.15 3.87
N ASP A 314 14.61 -6.74 4.42
CA ASP A 314 14.09 -7.21 5.71
C ASP A 314 12.92 -8.18 5.50
N ARG A 315 13.23 -9.48 5.38
CA ARG A 315 12.20 -10.52 5.22
C ARG A 315 11.70 -11.01 6.58
N VAL A 316 10.38 -11.14 6.72
CA VAL A 316 9.77 -11.86 7.83
C VAL A 316 9.78 -13.35 7.53
N TYR A 317 10.39 -14.13 8.43
CA TYR A 317 10.41 -15.58 8.35
C TYR A 317 9.35 -16.16 9.28
N SER A 318 8.50 -17.03 8.74
CA SER A 318 7.57 -17.84 9.52
C SER A 318 8.10 -19.25 9.67
N TYR A 319 8.00 -19.80 10.87
CA TYR A 319 8.45 -21.14 11.22
C TYR A 319 7.28 -21.94 11.78
N VAL A 320 7.15 -23.20 11.38
CA VAL A 320 6.22 -24.16 12.00
C VAL A 320 7.07 -25.25 12.64
N PHE A 321 6.79 -25.56 13.90
CA PHE A 321 7.33 -26.74 14.57
C PHE A 321 6.27 -27.85 14.47
N ASP A 322 6.67 -29.12 14.36
CA ASP A 322 5.72 -30.23 14.17
C ASP A 322 4.71 -30.37 15.32
N ASP A 323 5.02 -29.84 16.50
CA ASP A 323 4.16 -29.81 17.68
C ASP A 323 3.40 -28.49 17.86
N ALA A 324 3.64 -27.48 17.02
CA ALA A 324 2.98 -26.18 17.11
C ALA A 324 1.66 -26.17 16.33
N THR A 325 0.58 -25.73 16.98
CA THR A 325 -0.74 -25.54 16.35
C THR A 325 -0.82 -24.27 15.50
N ALA A 326 0.20 -23.40 15.54
CA ALA A 326 0.28 -22.18 14.75
C ALA A 326 1.75 -21.83 14.41
N PRO A 327 2.01 -21.20 13.26
CA PRO A 327 3.34 -20.71 12.92
C PRO A 327 3.81 -19.65 13.93
N LEU A 328 5.11 -19.68 14.26
CA LEU A 328 5.80 -18.60 14.96
C LEU A 328 6.47 -17.70 13.92
N SER A 329 6.02 -16.45 13.78
CA SER A 329 6.61 -15.46 12.88
C SER A 329 7.53 -14.54 13.67
N THR A 330 8.83 -14.56 13.36
CA THR A 330 9.82 -13.72 14.07
C THR A 330 11.02 -13.45 13.16
N ARG A 331 11.75 -12.37 13.42
CA ARG A 331 13.06 -12.09 12.78
C ARG A 331 14.18 -13.00 13.34
N THR A 332 13.91 -13.67 14.46
CA THR A 332 14.72 -14.72 15.06
C THR A 332 13.79 -15.58 15.91
N ALA A 333 13.65 -16.86 15.56
CA ALA A 333 12.77 -17.78 16.29
C ALA A 333 13.59 -18.64 17.26
N ARG A 334 13.05 -18.79 18.47
CA ARG A 334 13.45 -19.80 19.43
C ARG A 334 12.25 -20.69 19.71
N SER A 335 12.43 -22.01 19.68
CA SER A 335 11.34 -22.91 20.07
C SER A 335 10.94 -22.66 21.54
N PRO A 336 9.65 -22.46 21.84
CA PRO A 336 9.17 -22.19 23.20
C PRO A 336 9.22 -23.42 24.11
N THR A 337 9.27 -24.64 23.55
CA THR A 337 9.26 -25.91 24.30
C THR A 337 10.26 -26.92 23.75
N PRO A 338 10.78 -27.85 24.57
CA PRO A 338 11.53 -29.00 24.08
C PRO A 338 10.59 -29.92 23.30
N SER A 339 10.69 -29.96 21.97
CA SER A 339 9.85 -30.82 21.13
C SER A 339 10.60 -32.10 20.74
N THR A 340 10.00 -33.27 20.98
CA THR A 340 10.59 -34.58 20.64
C THR A 340 10.29 -35.02 19.20
N GLY A 341 9.81 -34.10 18.35
CA GLY A 341 9.39 -34.36 16.98
C GLY A 341 10.42 -33.88 15.95
N ARG A 342 10.21 -34.26 14.68
CA ARG A 342 10.87 -33.60 13.55
C ARG A 342 10.61 -32.08 13.69
N ALA A 343 11.56 -31.25 13.29
CA ALA A 343 11.25 -29.86 12.99
C ALA A 343 11.02 -29.81 11.48
N THR A 344 9.78 -29.73 11.02
CA THR A 344 9.51 -29.42 9.62
C THR A 344 9.55 -27.91 9.48
N THR A 345 10.74 -27.36 9.23
CA THR A 345 10.86 -25.93 8.91
C THR A 345 10.08 -25.64 7.64
N ARG A 346 8.89 -25.07 7.75
CA ARG A 346 8.17 -24.50 6.61
C ARG A 346 8.48 -23.01 6.58
N SER A 347 9.60 -22.66 5.95
CA SER A 347 9.93 -21.27 5.68
C SER A 347 8.87 -20.72 4.71
N VAL A 348 7.89 -20.00 5.24
CA VAL A 348 7.06 -19.12 4.41
C VAL A 348 7.71 -17.75 4.53
N ALA A 349 8.56 -17.42 3.57
CA ALA A 349 8.86 -16.03 3.29
C ALA A 349 7.62 -15.49 2.57
N THR A 350 6.75 -14.77 3.28
CA THR A 350 5.77 -13.90 2.62
C THR A 350 6.50 -12.62 2.24
N ALA A 351 7.16 -12.65 1.10
CA ALA A 351 7.30 -11.48 0.24
C ALA A 351 6.48 -11.81 -1.00
N SER A 352 5.27 -11.25 -1.11
CA SER A 352 4.44 -11.49 -2.28
C SER A 352 4.92 -10.59 -3.42
N GLY A 353 6.06 -10.92 -4.03
CA GLY A 353 6.61 -10.11 -5.14
C GLY A 353 7.89 -10.66 -5.76
N ALA A 354 8.84 -11.15 -4.94
CA ALA A 354 9.98 -11.94 -5.44
C ALA A 354 9.58 -13.41 -5.59
N SER A 355 10.21 -14.13 -6.54
CA SER A 355 10.08 -15.59 -6.64
C SER A 355 10.23 -16.20 -5.24
N LEU A 356 9.18 -16.86 -4.73
CA LEU A 356 9.23 -17.51 -3.42
C LEU A 356 10.50 -18.38 -3.38
N PRO A 357 11.39 -18.22 -2.38
CA PRO A 357 12.47 -19.17 -2.23
C PRO A 357 11.85 -20.57 -2.04
N PRO A 358 12.48 -21.63 -2.59
CA PRO A 358 11.94 -22.98 -2.50
C PRO A 358 11.61 -23.34 -1.05
N THR A 359 10.49 -24.02 -0.85
CA THR A 359 10.17 -24.62 0.45
C THR A 359 11.27 -25.64 0.76
N SER A 360 12.17 -25.31 1.67
CA SER A 360 13.25 -26.19 2.07
C SER A 360 12.87 -26.88 3.36
N THR A 361 12.85 -28.21 3.35
CA THR A 361 12.64 -29.00 4.55
C THR A 361 14.01 -29.39 5.11
N SER A 362 14.33 -28.98 6.33
CA SER A 362 15.56 -29.41 7.01
C SER A 362 15.17 -30.23 8.24
N SER A 363 15.71 -31.44 8.37
CA SER A 363 15.48 -32.30 9.53
C SER A 363 16.65 -32.19 10.50
N VAL A 364 16.39 -31.82 11.75
CA VAL A 364 17.37 -31.97 12.83
C VAL A 364 17.38 -33.44 13.28
N PRO A 365 18.55 -34.12 13.30
CA PRO A 365 18.65 -35.49 13.82
C PRO A 365 18.26 -35.53 15.30
N THR A 366 17.47 -36.52 15.70
CA THR A 366 17.23 -36.81 17.11
C THR A 366 18.54 -37.23 17.78
N PRO A 367 18.85 -36.72 19.00
CA PRO A 367 19.98 -37.23 19.76
C PRO A 367 19.84 -38.74 19.99
N PRO A 368 20.93 -39.52 19.92
CA PRO A 368 20.90 -40.92 20.33
C PRO A 368 20.45 -41.00 21.81
N ARG A 369 19.54 -41.95 22.07
CA ARG A 369 19.09 -42.28 23.43
C ARG A 369 20.21 -42.88 24.27
#